data_AF-A0A316K122-F1
#
_entry.id   AF-A0A316K122-F1
#
_cell.length_a   1.000
_cell.length_b   1.000
_cell.length_c   1.000
_cell.angle_alpha   90.00
_cell.angle_beta   90.00
_cell.angle_gamma   90.00
#
_symmetry.space_group_name_H-M   'P 1'
#
loop_
_entity.id
_entity.type
_entity.pdbx_description
1 polymer ?
#
loop_
_entity_poly.entity_id
_entity_poly.type
_entity_poly.pdbx_seq_one_letter_code
_entity_poly.pdbx_strand_id
1 'polypeptide(L)' 'MNDLRLEHFKIKLRENTHINLFALAEECGFSSKSSFNRYFKMQEGITPSEYRDSLS' A
#
# COMPACT_ATOMS: atom_id res chain seq x y z
N MET A 1 -9.14 3.66 11.42
CA MET A 1 -8.43 2.36 11.52
C MET A 1 -7.74 1.98 10.22
N ASN A 2 -8.40 2.09 9.06
CA ASN A 2 -7.75 1.76 7.77
C ASN A 2 -6.75 2.84 7.32
N ASP A 3 -6.92 4.10 7.73
CA ASP A 3 -5.98 5.19 7.43
C ASP A 3 -4.61 4.98 8.10
N LEU A 4 -4.58 4.56 9.36
CA LEU A 4 -3.34 4.21 10.07
C LEU A 4 -2.62 3.03 9.40
N ARG A 5 -3.36 2.06 8.88
CA ARG A 5 -2.81 0.92 8.13
C ARG A 5 -2.20 1.36 6.81
N LEU A 6 -2.86 2.29 6.12
CA LEU A 6 -2.38 2.86 4.86
C LEU A 6 -1.13 3.72 5.06
N GLU A 7 -1.08 4.53 6.11
CA GLU A 7 0.12 5.30 6.47
C GLU A 7 1.31 4.36 6.77
N HIS A 8 1.09 3.32 7.57
CA HIS A 8 2.14 2.34 7.89
C HIS A 8 2.63 1.60 6.63
N PHE A 9 1.72 1.24 5.73
CA PHE A 9 2.06 0.68 4.42
C PHE A 9 2.96 1.63 3.62
N LYS A 10 2.61 2.91 3.53
CA LYS A 10 3.40 3.91 2.78
C LYS A 10 4.79 4.11 3.39
N ILE A 11 4.90 4.13 4.72
CA ILE A 11 6.19 4.25 5.42
C ILE A 11 7.10 3.06 5.05
N LYS A 12 6.62 1.82 5.26
CA LYS A 12 7.41 0.62 4.95
C LYS A 12 7.77 0.51 3.46
N LEU A 13 6.88 0.92 2.57
CA LEU A 13 7.14 0.92 1.13
C LEU A 13 8.23 1.95 0.73
N ARG A 14 8.30 3.09 1.42
CA ARG A 14 9.36 4.09 1.22
C ARG A 14 10.72 3.60 1.76
N GLU A 15 10.73 2.81 2.82
CA GLU A 15 11.97 2.22 3.35
C GLU A 15 12.52 1.12 2.44
N ASN A 16 11.65 0.38 1.73
CA ASN A 16 12.06 -0.65 0.80
C ASN A 16 11.08 -0.76 -0.39
N THR A 17 11.43 -0.12 -1.50
CA THR A 17 10.61 -0.13 -2.74
C THR A 17 10.60 -1.49 -3.44
N HIS A 18 11.52 -2.41 -3.12
CA HIS A 18 11.58 -3.75 -3.70
C HIS A 18 10.69 -4.77 -2.97
N ILE A 19 10.01 -4.36 -1.88
CA ILE A 19 9.11 -5.25 -1.14
C ILE A 19 7.88 -5.64 -1.97
N ASN A 20 7.37 -6.85 -1.72
CA ASN A 20 6.11 -7.28 -2.31
C ASN A 20 4.93 -6.48 -1.72
N LEU A 21 4.28 -5.68 -2.56
CA LEU A 21 3.15 -4.83 -2.18
C LEU A 21 2.00 -5.60 -1.53
N PHE A 22 1.74 -6.84 -1.97
CA PHE A 22 0.65 -7.64 -1.42
C PHE A 22 1.00 -8.18 -0.03
N ALA A 23 2.21 -8.72 0.14
CA ALA A 23 2.68 -9.17 1.44
C ALA A 23 2.70 -8.03 2.47
N LEU A 24 3.14 -6.83 2.05
CA LEU A 24 3.15 -5.65 2.90
C LEU A 24 1.71 -5.20 3.27
N ALA A 25 0.76 -5.29 2.34
CA ALA A 25 -0.64 -4.98 2.62
C ALA A 25 -1.26 -5.99 3.62
N GLU A 26 -0.94 -7.28 3.49
CA GLU A 26 -1.36 -8.31 4.45
C GLU A 26 -0.78 -8.05 5.86
N GLU A 27 0.51 -7.71 5.95
CA GLU A 27 1.14 -7.30 7.22
C GLU A 27 0.44 -6.08 7.85
N CYS A 28 -0.05 -5.16 7.02
CA CYS A 28 -0.80 -3.99 7.48
C CYS A 28 -2.27 -4.31 7.82
N GLY A 29 -2.71 -5.57 7.68
CA GLY A 29 -4.03 -6.04 8.07
C GLY A 29 -5.09 -5.95 6.96
N PHE A 30 -4.70 -5.84 5.69
CA PHE A 30 -5.63 -5.94 4.56
C PHE A 30 -5.85 -7.40 4.18
N SER A 31 -7.11 -7.82 4.17
CA SER A 31 -7.50 -9.24 3.96
C SER A 31 -7.48 -9.68 2.48
N SER A 32 -7.36 -8.74 1.53
CA SER A 32 -7.39 -9.06 0.11
C SER A 32 -6.75 -7.96 -0.74
N LYS A 33 -6.09 -8.37 -1.83
CA LYS A 33 -5.46 -7.50 -2.82
C LYS A 33 -6.47 -6.55 -3.46
N SER A 34 -7.66 -7.04 -3.79
CA SER A 34 -8.72 -6.25 -4.45
C SER A 34 -9.25 -5.17 -3.52
N SER A 35 -9.51 -5.51 -2.25
CA SER A 35 -9.96 -4.56 -1.23
C SER A 35 -8.89 -3.51 -0.95
N PHE A 36 -7.63 -3.93 -0.83
CA PHE A 36 -6.51 -3.03 -0.64
C PHE A 36 -6.33 -2.07 -1.82
N ASN A 37 -6.25 -2.57 -3.04
CA ASN A 37 -6.05 -1.73 -4.23
C ASN A 37 -7.16 -0.69 -4.40
N ARG A 38 -8.42 -1.10 -4.16
CA ARG A 38 -9.56 -0.17 -4.21
C ARG A 38 -9.47 0.88 -3.11
N TYR A 39 -9.15 0.47 -1.88
CA TYR A 39 -8.99 1.40 -0.76
C TYR A 39 -7.83 2.38 -0.99
N PHE A 40 -6.66 1.87 -1.36
CA PHE A 40 -5.47 2.67 -1.64
C PHE A 40 -5.75 3.69 -2.74
N LYS A 41 -6.33 3.27 -3.86
CA LYS A 41 -6.70 4.17 -4.96
C LYS A 41 -7.75 5.21 -4.56
N MET A 42 -8.69 4.84 -3.69
CA MET A 42 -9.69 5.78 -3.17
C MET A 42 -9.05 6.87 -2.29
N GLN A 43 -8.00 6.54 -1.54
CA GLN A 43 -7.32 7.48 -0.64
C GLN A 43 -6.24 8.30 -1.35
N GLU A 44 -5.40 7.67 -2.18
CA GLU A 44 -4.24 8.31 -2.82
C GLU A 44 -4.50 8.73 -4.28
N GLY A 45 -5.60 8.30 -4.89
CA GLY A 45 -5.94 8.56 -6.30
C GLY A 45 -5.23 7.66 -7.32
N ILE A 46 -4.12 7.01 -6.93
CA ILE A 46 -3.30 6.12 -7.77
C ILE A 46 -3.23 4.70 -7.18
N THR A 47 -2.77 3.73 -7.96
CA THR A 47 -2.59 2.36 -7.45
C THR A 47 -1.31 2.22 -6.60
N PRO A 48 -1.20 1.19 -5.74
CA PRO A 48 0.02 0.95 -4.95
C PRO A 48 1.28 0.74 -5.81
N SER A 49 1.12 0.14 -7.00
CA SER A 49 2.21 -0.03 -7.97
C SER A 49 2.67 1.30 -8.54
N GLU A 50 1.75 2.16 -8.98
CA GLU A 50 2.08 3.50 -9.46
C GLU A 50 2.73 4.35 -8.36
N TYR A 51 2.25 4.22 -7.12
CA TYR A 51 2.86 4.88 -5.98
C TYR A 51 4.31 4.42 -5.78
N ARG A 52 4.58 3.10 -5.82
CA ARG A 52 5.95 2.57 -5.76
C ARG A 52 6.81 3.09 -6.91
N ASP A 53 6.28 3.11 -8.12
CA ASP A 53 7.02 3.57 -9.30
C ASP A 53 7.38 5.07 -9.18
N SER A 54 6.59 5.87 -8.44
CA SER A 54 6.90 7.27 -8.12
C SER A 54 7.99 7.46 -7.05
N LEU A 55 8.35 6.40 -6.31
CA LEU A 55 9.40 6.41 -5.29
C LEU A 55 10.76 5.94 -5.81
N SER A 56 10.82 5.44 -7.05
CA SER A 56 12.03 4.86 -7.64
C SER A 56 12.87 5.86 -8.43
#